data_AF-A0A0C1JK97-F1
#
_entry.id   AF-A0A0C1JK97-F1
#
_cell.length_a   1.000
_cell.length_b   1.000
_cell.length_c   1.000
_cell.angle_alpha   90.00
_cell.angle_beta   90.00
_cell.angle_gamma   90.00
#
_symmetry.space_group_name_H-M   'P 1'
#
loop_
_entity.id
_entity.type
_entity.pdbx_description
1 polymer ?
#
loop_
_entity_poly.entity_id
_entity_poly.type
_entity_poly.pdbx_seq_one_letter_code
_entity_poly.pdbx_strand_id
1 'polypeptide(L)'
;MGCLHLTDAGLAYLTSLATLQDLNLSHCGNLTDAGLAHLTPLVALQHLNLSWCRNLTDAGLAHLAPLVALKYLDLSESDKLTNAGLARI
;
A
#
# COMPACT_ATOMS: atom_id res chain seq x y z
N MET A 1 5.68 15.90 1.05
CA MET A 1 4.36 16.54 1.07
C MET A 1 3.33 15.41 1.04
N GLY A 2 2.86 14.98 2.22
CA GLY A 2 2.04 13.77 2.38
C GLY A 2 0.59 13.93 1.94
N CYS A 3 -0.11 12.80 1.80
CA CYS A 3 -1.51 12.71 1.38
C CYS A 3 -2.47 12.86 2.58
N LEU A 4 -2.45 14.04 3.22
CA LEU A 4 -3.16 14.30 4.48
C LEU A 4 -4.69 14.12 4.41
N HIS A 5 -5.27 14.06 3.20
CA HIS A 5 -6.70 13.88 2.98
C HIS A 5 -7.06 12.61 2.21
N LEU A 6 -6.07 11.80 1.81
CA LEU A 6 -6.36 10.53 1.14
C LEU A 6 -6.84 9.52 2.18
N THR A 7 -7.97 8.87 1.91
CA THR A 7 -8.55 7.82 2.76
C THR A 7 -8.66 6.52 1.97
N ASP A 8 -9.03 5.43 2.63
CA ASP A 8 -9.25 4.12 2.00
C ASP A 8 -10.21 4.21 0.80
N ALA A 9 -11.28 5.01 0.93
CA ALA A 9 -12.22 5.25 -0.16
C ALA A 9 -11.58 5.96 -1.36
N GLY A 10 -10.55 6.77 -1.13
CA GLY A 10 -9.77 7.40 -2.20
C GLY A 10 -9.00 6.39 -3.05
N LEU A 11 -8.52 5.29 -2.46
CA LEU A 11 -7.81 4.24 -3.19
C LEU A 11 -8.71 3.44 -4.13
N ALA A 12 -10.02 3.39 -3.87
CA ALA A 12 -10.99 2.71 -4.73
C ALA A 12 -11.03 3.31 -6.15
N TYR A 13 -10.65 4.57 -6.33
CA TYR A 13 -10.57 5.21 -7.65
C TYR A 13 -9.33 4.81 -8.47
N LEU A 14 -8.34 4.16 -7.85
CA LEU A 14 -7.13 3.72 -8.53
C LEU A 14 -7.34 2.38 -9.24
N THR A 15 -8.38 1.61 -8.93
CA THR A 15 -8.57 0.23 -9.39
C THR A 15 -8.63 0.09 -10.92
N SER A 16 -9.01 1.15 -11.65
CA SER A 16 -9.05 1.15 -13.12
C SER A 16 -7.68 1.37 -13.77
N LEU A 17 -6.66 1.77 -13.01
CA LEU A 17 -5.31 2.05 -13.51
C LEU A 17 -4.48 0.76 -13.61
N ALA A 18 -5.00 -0.26 -14.31
CA ALA A 18 -4.39 -1.59 -14.39
C ALA A 18 -2.96 -1.61 -14.95
N THR A 19 -2.51 -0.52 -15.60
CA THR A 19 -1.16 -0.36 -16.15
C THR A 19 -0.23 0.48 -15.26
N LEU A 20 -0.70 0.92 -14.08
CA LEU A 20 0.10 1.71 -13.16
C LEU A 20 1.29 0.89 -12.65
N GLN A 21 2.49 1.45 -12.74
CA GLN A 21 3.74 0.79 -12.32
C GLN A 21 4.32 1.38 -11.03
N ASP A 22 4.05 2.65 -10.76
CA ASP A 22 4.61 3.40 -9.63
C ASP A 22 3.49 4.07 -8.86
N LEU A 23 3.41 3.79 -7.56
CA LEU A 23 2.45 4.39 -6.65
C LEU A 23 3.14 4.83 -5.37
N ASN A 24 3.11 6.14 -5.11
CA ASN A 24 3.65 6.73 -3.90
C ASN A 24 2.50 7.18 -2.98
N LEU A 25 2.35 6.48 -1.86
CA LEU A 25 1.41 6.76 -0.78
C LEU A 25 2.13 7.14 0.52
N SER A 26 3.38 7.61 0.43
CA SER A 26 4.15 8.00 1.61
C SER A 26 3.45 9.11 2.39
N HIS A 27 3.53 9.02 3.72
CA HIS A 27 2.86 9.94 4.66
C HIS A 27 1.32 10.00 4.49
N CYS A 28 0.68 9.02 3.88
CA CYS A 28 -0.77 8.90 3.85
C CYS A 28 -1.30 8.29 5.17
N GLY A 29 -1.22 9.03 6.28
CA GLY A 29 -1.55 8.53 7.63
C GLY A 29 -3.00 8.12 7.87
N ASN A 30 -3.93 8.49 7.00
CA ASN A 30 -5.35 8.11 7.10
C ASN A 30 -5.68 6.78 6.40
N LEU A 31 -4.71 6.15 5.74
CA LEU A 31 -4.89 4.83 5.15
C LEU A 31 -4.84 3.76 6.24
N THR A 32 -5.72 2.78 6.12
CA THR A 32 -5.76 1.59 6.97
C THR A 32 -5.56 0.33 6.14
N ASP A 33 -5.49 -0.82 6.81
CA ASP A 33 -5.41 -2.13 6.15
C ASP A 33 -6.53 -2.33 5.11
N ALA A 34 -7.73 -1.78 5.36
CA ALA A 34 -8.85 -1.86 4.42
C ALA A 34 -8.57 -1.11 3.11
N GLY A 35 -7.82 -0.01 3.15
CA GLY A 35 -7.42 0.73 1.96
C GLY A 35 -6.54 -0.09 1.02
N LEU A 36 -5.64 -0.91 1.57
CA LEU A 36 -4.74 -1.75 0.77
C LEU A 36 -5.48 -2.80 -0.06
N ALA A 37 -6.67 -3.23 0.35
CA ALA A 37 -7.50 -4.15 -0.43
C ALA A 37 -7.88 -3.59 -1.81
N HIS A 38 -7.97 -2.27 -1.95
CA HIS A 38 -8.26 -1.60 -3.23
C HIS A 38 -7.07 -1.61 -4.19
N LEU A 39 -5.85 -1.91 -3.73
CA LEU A 39 -4.67 -1.98 -4.60
C LEU A 39 -4.56 -3.31 -5.35
N THR A 40 -5.29 -4.35 -4.92
CA THR A 40 -5.24 -5.71 -5.50
C THR A 40 -5.38 -5.79 -7.03
N PRO A 41 -6.13 -4.91 -7.74
CA PRO A 41 -6.23 -4.96 -9.20
C PRO A 41 -5.00 -4.40 -9.93
N LEU A 42 -4.09 -3.71 -9.24
CA LEU A 42 -2.90 -3.06 -9.81
C LEU A 42 -1.77 -4.06 -10.06
N VAL A 43 -2.06 -5.16 -10.76
CA VAL A 43 -1.13 -6.28 -10.94
C VAL A 43 0.14 -5.92 -11.73
N ALA A 44 0.16 -4.78 -12.41
CA ALA A 44 1.33 -4.24 -13.11
C ALA A 44 2.23 -3.37 -12.19
N LEU A 45 1.85 -3.14 -10.94
CA LEU A 45 2.57 -2.28 -10.01
C LEU A 45 3.94 -2.88 -9.67
N GLN A 46 4.99 -2.08 -9.85
CA GLN A 46 6.39 -2.46 -9.64
C GLN A 46 6.98 -1.77 -8.41
N HIS A 47 6.58 -0.52 -8.14
CA HIS A 47 7.06 0.24 -7.01
C HIS A 47 5.90 0.79 -6.19
N LEU A 48 5.88 0.44 -4.90
CA LEU A 48 4.90 0.90 -3.93
C LEU A 48 5.62 1.52 -2.73
N ASN A 49 5.34 2.79 -2.46
CA ASN A 49 5.85 3.46 -1.27
C ASN A 49 4.70 3.68 -0.27
N LEU A 50 4.77 3.00 0.87
CA LEU A 50 3.86 3.13 2.03
C LEU A 50 4.60 3.67 3.27
N SER A 51 5.77 4.27 3.10
CA SER A 51 6.52 4.83 4.23
C SER A 51 5.69 5.87 4.99
N TRP A 52 5.91 5.96 6.30
CA TRP A 52 5.16 6.86 7.18
C TRP A 52 3.64 6.63 7.23
N CYS A 53 3.14 5.45 6.83
CA CYS A 53 1.74 5.07 6.94
C CYS A 53 1.45 4.34 8.26
N ARG A 54 1.41 5.09 9.36
CA ARG A 54 1.36 4.58 10.74
C ARG A 54 0.10 3.78 11.15
N ASN A 55 -0.91 3.76 10.29
CA ASN A 55 -2.17 3.04 10.54
C ASN A 55 -2.26 1.69 9.81
N LEU A 56 -1.24 1.33 9.02
CA LEU A 56 -1.11 0.01 8.45
C LEU A 56 -0.54 -0.97 9.46
N THR A 57 -0.95 -2.23 9.37
CA THR A 57 -0.45 -3.33 10.20
C THR A 57 -0.01 -4.52 9.35
N ASP A 58 0.68 -5.49 9.98
CA ASP A 58 1.09 -6.74 9.33
C ASP A 58 -0.10 -7.49 8.67
N ALA A 59 -1.32 -7.28 9.15
CA ALA A 59 -2.51 -7.87 8.55
C ALA A 59 -2.84 -7.25 7.18
N GLY A 60 -2.69 -5.94 7.05
CA GLY A 60 -2.97 -5.22 5.80
C GLY A 60 -2.04 -5.60 4.67
N LEU A 61 -0.77 -5.94 4.97
CA LEU A 61 0.19 -6.34 3.95
C LEU A 61 -0.27 -7.57 3.15
N ALA A 62 -1.08 -8.47 3.72
CA ALA A 62 -1.61 -9.62 3.00
C ALA A 62 -2.43 -9.24 1.75
N HIS A 63 -2.99 -8.02 1.69
CA HIS A 63 -3.67 -7.52 0.50
C HIS A 63 -2.73 -7.20 -0.67
N LEU A 64 -1.42 -7.14 -0.44
CA LEU A 64 -0.42 -6.86 -1.48
C LEU A 64 0.09 -8.13 -2.17
N ALA A 65 -0.21 -9.32 -1.65
CA ALA A 65 0.20 -10.60 -2.23
C ALA A 65 -0.18 -10.79 -3.73
N PRO A 66 -1.33 -10.27 -4.23
CA PRO A 66 -1.66 -10.34 -5.66
C PRO A 66 -0.78 -9.47 -6.56
N LEU A 67 0.03 -8.56 -6.02
CA LEU A 67 0.89 -7.64 -6.77
C LEU A 67 2.16 -8.35 -7.24
N VAL A 68 2.01 -9.36 -8.07
CA VAL A 68 3.09 -10.26 -8.52
C VAL A 68 4.22 -9.56 -9.31
N ALA A 69 3.99 -8.35 -9.80
CA ALA A 69 4.99 -7.54 -10.49
C ALA A 69 5.80 -6.64 -9.54
N LEU A 70 5.49 -6.61 -8.24
CA LEU A 70 6.09 -5.70 -7.27
C LEU A 70 7.56 -6.05 -7.05
N LYS A 71 8.44 -5.06 -7.25
CA LYS A 71 9.90 -5.16 -7.11
C LYS A 71 10.43 -4.34 -5.95
N TYR A 72 9.75 -3.25 -5.62
CA TYR A 72 10.12 -2.35 -4.55
C TYR A 72 8.91 -2.05 -3.67
N LEU A 73 9.07 -2.29 -2.37
CA LEU A 73 8.11 -1.97 -1.34
C LEU A 73 8.82 -1.22 -0.22
N ASP A 74 8.43 0.03 0.01
CA ASP A 74 8.94 0.84 1.12
C ASP A 74 7.90 0.90 2.23
N LEU A 75 8.25 0.35 3.40
CA LEU A 75 7.44 0.33 4.61
C LEU A 75 8.09 1.11 5.77
N SER A 76 9.15 1.88 5.48
CA SER A 76 9.93 2.59 6.51
C SER A 76 9.05 3.53 7.35
N GLU A 77 9.44 3.75 8.61
CA GLU A 77 8.78 4.71 9.52
C GLU A 77 7.28 4.41 9.75
N SER A 78 6.91 3.12 9.66
CA SER A 78 5.58 2.58 9.96
C SER A 78 5.64 1.67 11.18
N ASP A 79 5.41 2.24 12.36
CA ASP A 79 5.71 1.62 13.68
C ASP A 79 4.97 0.30 13.98
N LYS A 80 3.89 0.00 13.24
CA LYS A 80 3.04 -1.18 13.43
C LYS A 80 3.36 -2.32 12.46
N LEU A 81 4.32 -2.13 11.56
CA LEU A 81 4.78 -3.15 10.62
C LEU A 81 6.04 -3.83 11.16
N THR A 82 6.07 -5.15 11.05
CA THR A 82 7.19 -5.98 11.48
C THR A 82 7.60 -6.94 10.38
N ASN A 83 8.72 -7.64 10.58
CA ASN A 83 9.16 -8.69 9.66
C ASN A 83 8.13 -9.83 9.50
N ALA A 84 7.19 -9.99 10.44
CA ALA A 84 6.13 -10.99 10.33
C ALA A 84 5.14 -10.65 9.21
N GLY A 85 4.86 -9.36 8.96
CA GLY A 85 3.99 -8.93 7.88
C GLY A 85 4.57 -9.24 6.49
N LEU A 86 5.90 -9.19 6.35
CA LEU A 86 6.59 -9.51 5.09
C LEU A 86 6.46 -10.99 4.69
N ALA A 87 6.16 -11.89 5.63
CA ALA A 87 5.94 -13.31 5.31
C ALA A 87 4.59 -13.58 4.60
N ARG A 88 3.76 -12.55 4.41
CA ARG A 88 2.39 -12.64 3.90
C ARG A 88 2.21 -12.05 2.50
N ILE A 89 3.30 -11.63 1.87
CA ILE A 89 3.33 -10.96 0.55
C ILE A 89 4.21 -11.72 -0.43
#